data_AF-A0AAN8VST1-F1
#
_entry.id   AF-A0AAN8VST1-F1
#
_cell.length_a   1.000
_cell.length_b   1.000
_cell.length_c   1.000
_cell.angle_alpha   90.00
_cell.angle_beta   90.00
_cell.angle_gamma   90.00
#
_symmetry.space_group_name_H-M   'P 1'
#
loop_
_entity.id
_entity.type
_entity.pdbx_description
1 polymer ?
#
loop_
_entity_poly.entity_id
_entity_poly.type
_entity_poly.pdbx_seq_one_letter_code
_entity_poly.pdbx_strand_id
1 'polypeptide(L)'
;MPEEETSSSTGTMSSLAMEAMAERLSNLSLDTLYFPRSIQSSATTPSQRKSIFLDLVSRDPSIFLGRRAYLEKLVCEGEYFSDEAMREREPYLHREYVGKFQDVSGRGMARPGERWSETLMRRSEEARLVQKIRQEQMMLGVDKREWVGNEGEEEEEEMEEEEAEEIKQRGGEKPNGCSNCPGEEAMDHQVATSSSRCANGRSTEGAGPTLSEGEMQDQMDQFTYIMQQKFLSGEDHQDLDYSKIDEDETLDDRWLREANQDAEEKYFEED
;
A
#
# COMPACT_ATOMS: atom_id res chain seq x y z
N MET A 1 7.87 60.47 -6.47
CA MET A 1 7.30 59.11 -6.58
C MET A 1 7.70 58.41 -5.30
N PRO A 2 6.80 58.21 -4.34
CA PRO A 2 7.10 57.36 -3.20
C PRO A 2 7.03 55.90 -3.67
N GLU A 3 8.09 55.15 -3.40
CA GLU A 3 8.18 53.71 -3.56
C GLU A 3 7.27 53.09 -2.49
N GLU A 4 6.30 52.26 -2.90
CA GLU A 4 5.50 51.47 -1.97
C GLU A 4 6.32 50.27 -1.51
N GLU A 5 6.74 50.28 -0.25
CA GLU A 5 7.28 49.09 0.40
C GLU A 5 6.13 48.13 0.70
N THR A 6 6.04 47.05 -0.07
CA THR A 6 5.25 45.88 0.31
C THR A 6 5.98 45.17 1.45
N SER A 7 5.71 45.59 2.69
CA SER A 7 6.15 44.88 3.88
C SER A 7 5.50 43.49 3.89
N SER A 8 6.28 42.49 3.50
CA SER A 8 6.00 41.06 3.68
C SER A 8 5.88 40.80 5.19
N SER A 9 4.66 40.97 5.72
CA SER A 9 4.33 40.58 7.08
C SER A 9 4.17 39.07 7.09
N THR A 10 5.28 38.34 7.24
CA THR A 10 5.28 36.94 7.65
C THR A 10 4.67 36.90 9.05
N GLY A 11 3.35 36.82 9.11
CA GLY A 11 2.57 36.80 10.34
C GLY A 11 2.82 35.50 11.07
N THR A 12 3.89 35.45 11.85
CA THR A 12 4.12 34.36 12.81
C THR A 12 2.89 34.29 13.72
N MET A 13 2.16 33.18 13.68
CA MET A 13 0.98 32.99 14.53
C MET A 13 1.35 33.17 16.00
N SER A 14 0.46 33.80 16.77
CA SER A 14 0.67 34.00 18.20
C SER A 14 0.75 32.65 18.94
N SER A 15 1.53 32.59 20.02
CA SER A 15 1.57 31.42 20.92
C SER A 15 0.18 31.00 21.40
N LEU A 16 -0.70 31.97 21.65
CA LEU A 16 -2.09 31.69 22.06
C LEU A 16 -2.90 31.04 20.94
N ALA A 17 -2.68 31.47 19.69
CA ALA A 17 -3.30 30.85 18.52
C ALA A 17 -2.82 29.41 18.35
N MET A 18 -1.51 29.16 18.47
CA MET A 18 -0.92 27.81 18.43
C MET A 18 -1.50 26.89 19.51
N GLU A 19 -1.66 27.38 20.74
CA GLU A 19 -2.27 26.63 21.84
C GLU A 19 -3.75 26.32 21.59
N ALA A 20 -4.53 27.29 21.11
CA ALA A 20 -5.94 27.11 20.80
C ALA A 20 -6.15 26.10 19.67
N MET A 21 -5.35 26.19 18.60
CA MET A 21 -5.40 25.21 17.52
C MET A 21 -4.98 23.82 18.00
N ALA A 22 -3.89 23.70 18.76
CA ALA A 22 -3.47 22.41 19.31
C ALA A 22 -4.54 21.82 20.23
N GLU A 23 -5.25 22.65 21.00
CA GLU A 23 -6.38 22.25 21.83
C GLU A 23 -7.54 21.71 21.00
N ARG A 24 -8.01 22.48 20.02
CA ARG A 24 -9.08 22.05 19.12
C ARG A 24 -8.72 20.76 18.42
N LEU A 25 -7.52 20.68 17.82
CA LEU A 25 -7.01 19.46 17.19
C LEU A 25 -6.94 18.30 18.20
N SER A 26 -6.51 18.52 19.43
CA SER A 26 -6.46 17.43 20.43
C SER A 26 -7.84 16.87 20.81
N ASN A 27 -8.89 17.69 20.67
CA ASN A 27 -10.27 17.38 21.01
C ASN A 27 -11.04 16.73 19.85
N LEU A 28 -10.56 16.83 18.60
CA LEU A 28 -11.08 16.03 17.49
C LEU A 28 -10.86 14.53 17.77
N SER A 29 -11.79 13.68 17.31
CA SER A 29 -11.75 12.23 17.55
C SER A 29 -10.45 11.61 17.04
N LEU A 30 -9.94 10.60 17.76
CA LEU A 30 -8.79 9.78 17.32
C LEU A 30 -9.00 9.18 15.93
N ASP A 31 -10.26 9.02 15.50
CA ASP A 31 -10.63 8.53 14.17
C ASP A 31 -10.27 9.51 13.04
N THR A 32 -10.02 10.78 13.37
CA THR A 32 -9.58 11.83 12.45
C THR A 32 -8.11 12.22 12.64
N LEU A 33 -7.46 11.71 13.69
CA LEU A 33 -6.14 12.13 14.14
C LEU A 33 -5.41 10.97 14.83
N TYR A 34 -4.47 10.33 14.13
CA TYR A 34 -3.58 9.37 14.80
C TYR A 34 -2.13 9.83 14.82
N PHE A 35 -1.45 9.18 15.75
CA PHE A 35 -0.06 9.37 16.09
C PHE A 35 0.70 8.13 15.65
N PRO A 36 1.89 8.21 15.03
CA PRO A 36 2.71 7.06 14.67
C PRO A 36 2.70 5.95 15.74
N ARG A 37 2.78 4.64 15.41
CA ARG A 37 2.80 3.57 16.45
C ARG A 37 3.84 3.82 17.56
N SER A 38 4.94 4.49 17.23
CA SER A 38 5.96 4.96 18.18
C SER A 38 5.47 6.00 19.19
N ILE A 39 4.41 6.75 18.87
CA ILE A 39 3.84 7.88 19.61
C ILE A 39 2.40 7.59 20.09
N GLN A 40 1.71 6.56 19.57
CA GLN A 40 0.35 6.19 20.00
C GLN A 40 0.21 5.96 21.50
N SER A 41 1.16 5.24 22.09
CA SER A 41 1.17 4.98 23.54
C SER A 41 1.27 6.29 24.33
N SER A 42 1.97 7.28 23.78
CA SER A 42 2.11 8.62 24.34
C SER A 42 0.99 9.60 23.95
N ALA A 43 0.01 9.20 23.14
CA ALA A 43 -1.04 10.07 22.58
C ALA A 43 -2.48 9.63 22.95
N THR A 44 -2.58 8.82 24.00
CA THR A 44 -3.84 8.20 24.44
C THR A 44 -4.82 9.24 24.99
N THR A 45 -4.32 10.26 25.70
CA THR A 45 -5.16 11.31 26.29
C THR A 45 -5.21 12.59 25.44
N PRO A 46 -6.30 13.37 25.46
CA PRO A 46 -6.35 14.67 24.77
C PRO A 46 -5.18 15.60 25.15
N SER A 47 -4.82 15.66 26.43
CA SER A 47 -3.68 16.49 26.89
C SER A 47 -2.34 16.06 26.28
N GLN A 48 -2.13 14.74 26.14
CA GLN A 48 -0.96 14.18 25.47
C GLN A 48 -0.93 14.56 23.99
N ARG A 49 -2.05 14.40 23.29
CA ARG A 49 -2.20 14.82 21.89
C ARG A 49 -1.93 16.31 21.70
N LYS A 50 -2.50 17.14 22.58
CA LYS A 50 -2.28 18.59 22.60
C LYS A 50 -0.79 18.91 22.69
N SER A 51 -0.05 18.23 23.55
CA SER A 51 1.39 18.47 23.70
C SER A 51 2.19 18.13 22.43
N ILE A 52 1.81 17.06 21.74
CA ILE A 52 2.46 16.64 20.49
C ILE A 52 2.12 17.61 19.35
N PHE A 53 0.85 18.00 19.22
CA PHE A 53 0.44 18.99 18.22
C PHE A 53 1.06 20.36 18.47
N LEU A 54 1.16 20.76 19.74
CA LEU A 54 1.82 22.00 20.09
C LEU A 54 3.30 21.97 19.69
N ASP A 55 4.01 20.86 19.91
CA ASP A 55 5.40 20.70 19.44
C ASP A 55 5.51 20.79 17.91
N LEU A 56 4.64 20.09 17.19
CA LEU A 56 4.60 20.11 15.71
C LEU A 56 4.32 21.50 15.14
N VAL A 57 3.28 22.17 15.66
CA VAL A 57 2.87 23.52 15.23
C VAL A 57 3.92 24.56 15.63
N SER A 58 4.58 24.40 16.78
CA SER A 58 5.61 25.34 17.24
C SER A 58 6.93 25.23 16.47
N ARG A 59 7.19 24.06 15.87
CA ARG A 59 8.38 23.84 15.03
C ARG A 59 8.23 24.50 13.68
N ASP A 60 7.24 24.06 12.90
CA ASP A 60 7.03 24.52 11.52
C ASP A 60 5.52 24.61 11.21
N PRO A 61 4.86 25.73 11.59
CA PRO A 61 3.41 25.86 11.49
C PRO A 61 2.93 25.80 10.04
N SER A 62 3.58 26.48 9.11
CA SER A 62 3.19 26.49 7.69
C SER A 62 3.29 25.11 7.05
N ILE A 63 4.35 24.35 7.35
CA ILE A 63 4.50 22.99 6.82
C ILE A 63 3.42 22.07 7.40
N PHE A 64 3.23 22.10 8.72
CA PHE A 64 2.26 21.23 9.38
C PHE A 64 0.82 21.58 8.97
N LEU A 65 0.44 22.85 9.02
CA LEU A 65 -0.93 23.31 8.74
C LEU A 65 -1.24 23.29 7.24
N GLY A 66 -0.29 23.69 6.39
CA GLY A 66 -0.40 23.64 4.94
C GLY A 66 -0.59 22.20 4.43
N ARG A 67 0.28 21.27 4.85
CA ARG A 67 0.11 19.85 4.50
C ARG A 67 -1.21 19.30 5.02
N ARG A 68 -1.64 19.64 6.23
CA ARG A 68 -2.95 19.18 6.76
C ARG A 68 -4.13 19.70 5.95
N ALA A 69 -4.12 20.98 5.58
CA ALA A 69 -5.17 21.55 4.75
C ALA A 69 -5.22 20.87 3.37
N TYR A 70 -4.05 20.60 2.78
CA TYR A 70 -3.96 19.87 1.52
C TYR A 70 -4.41 18.42 1.64
N LEU A 71 -4.08 17.74 2.74
CA LEU A 71 -4.54 16.38 3.04
C LEU A 71 -6.08 16.32 3.04
N GLU A 72 -6.74 17.23 3.75
CA GLU A 72 -8.21 17.29 3.80
C GLU A 72 -8.81 17.47 2.40
N LYS A 73 -8.18 18.27 1.56
CA LYS A 73 -8.58 18.44 0.15
C LYS A 73 -8.45 17.13 -0.63
N LEU A 74 -7.31 16.45 -0.54
CA LEU A 74 -7.07 15.17 -1.21
C LEU A 74 -8.02 14.06 -0.75
N VAL A 75 -8.35 14.03 0.55
CA VAL A 75 -9.32 13.08 1.10
C VAL A 75 -10.72 13.36 0.55
N CYS A 76 -11.10 14.63 0.41
CA CYS A 76 -12.38 15.00 -0.21
C CYS A 76 -12.43 14.65 -1.71
N GLU A 77 -11.32 14.83 -2.44
CA GLU A 77 -11.21 14.48 -3.86
C GLU A 77 -11.26 12.97 -4.10
N GLY A 78 -10.67 12.19 -3.18
CA GLY A 78 -10.74 10.72 -3.18
C GLY A 78 -9.85 10.02 -4.22
N GLU A 79 -9.19 10.74 -5.13
CA GLU A 79 -8.31 10.15 -6.15
C GLU A 79 -6.98 9.67 -5.55
N TYR A 80 -6.31 10.53 -4.78
CA TYR A 80 -4.98 10.24 -4.21
C TYR A 80 -5.01 9.11 -3.17
N PHE A 81 -6.07 9.06 -2.36
CA PHE A 81 -6.30 8.03 -1.34
C PHE A 81 -7.26 6.93 -1.82
N SER A 82 -7.43 6.77 -3.13
CA SER A 82 -8.13 5.59 -3.65
C SER A 82 -7.31 4.32 -3.38
N ASP A 83 -7.99 3.18 -3.19
CA ASP A 83 -7.34 1.88 -2.95
C ASP A 83 -6.27 1.59 -4.03
N GLU A 84 -6.61 1.85 -5.30
CA GLU A 84 -5.70 1.67 -6.42
C GLU A 84 -4.47 2.59 -6.33
N ALA A 85 -4.66 3.90 -6.15
CA ALA A 85 -3.55 4.85 -6.07
C ALA A 85 -2.62 4.55 -4.88
N MET A 86 -3.18 4.14 -3.73
CA MET A 86 -2.37 3.75 -2.58
C MET A 86 -1.62 2.44 -2.82
N ARG A 87 -2.25 1.47 -3.49
CA ARG A 87 -1.62 0.19 -3.87
C ARG A 87 -0.44 0.38 -4.81
N GLU A 88 -0.53 1.28 -5.77
CA GLU A 88 0.56 1.52 -6.73
C GLU A 88 1.81 2.15 -6.10
N ARG A 89 1.57 3.04 -5.13
CA ARG A 89 2.60 3.77 -4.38
C ARG A 89 3.28 2.87 -3.36
N GLU A 90 2.49 2.16 -2.56
CA GLU A 90 2.97 1.33 -1.44
C GLU A 90 2.45 -0.12 -1.54
N PRO A 91 2.94 -0.89 -2.53
CA PRO A 91 2.40 -2.20 -2.85
C PRO A 91 2.64 -3.25 -1.77
N TYR A 92 3.76 -3.20 -1.04
CA TYR A 92 4.03 -4.16 0.03
C TYR A 92 3.11 -3.92 1.23
N LEU A 93 2.97 -2.65 1.62
CA LEU A 93 2.09 -2.25 2.70
C LEU A 93 0.63 -2.58 2.38
N HIS A 94 0.18 -2.29 1.15
CA HIS A 94 -1.16 -2.67 0.69
C HIS A 94 -1.40 -4.17 0.82
N ARG A 95 -0.44 -5.00 0.40
CA ARG A 95 -0.55 -6.45 0.50
C ARG A 95 -0.70 -6.92 1.94
N GLU A 96 0.08 -6.33 2.85
CA GLU A 96 0.08 -6.72 4.26
C GLU A 96 -1.21 -6.33 4.98
N TYR A 97 -1.80 -5.17 4.68
CA TYR A 97 -3.01 -4.72 5.37
C TYR A 97 -4.28 -5.20 4.67
N VAL A 98 -4.34 -5.12 3.34
CA VAL A 98 -5.58 -5.34 2.58
C VAL A 98 -5.46 -6.56 1.66
N GLY A 99 -4.38 -6.64 0.87
CA GLY A 99 -4.26 -7.61 -0.23
C GLY A 99 -4.17 -9.09 0.18
N LYS A 100 -3.78 -9.40 1.43
CA LYS A 100 -3.79 -10.78 1.96
C LYS A 100 -5.19 -11.29 2.33
N PHE A 101 -6.14 -10.37 2.52
CA PHE A 101 -7.53 -10.66 2.87
C PHE A 101 -8.49 -10.48 1.68
N GLN A 102 -8.07 -9.73 0.65
CA GLN A 102 -8.83 -9.62 -0.60
C GLN A 102 -8.94 -10.97 -1.30
N ASP A 103 -10.13 -11.21 -1.87
CA ASP A 103 -10.54 -12.51 -2.40
C ASP A 103 -9.59 -13.07 -3.48
N VAL A 104 -9.28 -14.36 -3.35
CA VAL A 104 -8.40 -15.13 -4.24
C VAL A 104 -8.97 -15.13 -5.68
N SER A 105 -10.30 -15.02 -5.81
CA SER A 105 -11.02 -14.85 -7.08
C SER A 105 -10.52 -13.67 -7.90
N GLY A 106 -10.13 -12.57 -7.25
CA GLY A 106 -9.62 -11.36 -7.90
C GLY A 106 -8.23 -11.56 -8.50
N ARG A 107 -7.45 -12.51 -7.97
CA ARG A 107 -6.09 -12.82 -8.42
C ARG A 107 -6.03 -13.97 -9.42
N GLY A 108 -7.19 -14.53 -9.79
CA GLY A 108 -7.28 -15.55 -10.82
C GLY A 108 -6.75 -15.06 -12.17
N MET A 109 -6.13 -15.97 -12.93
CA MET A 109 -5.58 -15.68 -14.25
C MET A 109 -6.65 -15.20 -15.24
N ALA A 110 -7.90 -15.62 -15.08
CA ALA A 110 -9.02 -15.19 -15.91
C ALA A 110 -10.23 -14.87 -15.04
N ARG A 111 -10.83 -13.68 -15.23
CA ARG A 111 -12.12 -13.35 -14.63
C ARG A 111 -13.24 -13.56 -15.66
N PRO A 112 -14.42 -14.04 -15.25
CA PRO A 112 -15.55 -14.20 -16.16
C PRO A 112 -15.90 -12.85 -16.83
N GLY A 113 -15.88 -12.82 -18.17
CA GLY A 113 -16.29 -11.64 -18.95
C GLY A 113 -15.17 -10.65 -19.30
N GLU A 114 -13.94 -10.84 -18.82
CA GLU A 114 -12.79 -10.01 -19.21
C GLU A 114 -12.24 -10.39 -20.59
N ARG A 115 -11.76 -9.39 -21.34
CA ARG A 115 -11.00 -9.64 -22.57
C ARG A 115 -9.57 -10.02 -22.21
N TRP A 116 -8.96 -10.91 -23.01
CA TRP A 116 -7.54 -11.28 -22.86
C TRP A 116 -6.59 -10.08 -22.82
N SER A 117 -6.90 -9.00 -23.54
CA SER A 117 -6.14 -7.75 -23.48
C SER A 117 -6.17 -7.09 -22.10
N GLU A 118 -7.34 -7.07 -21.45
CA GLU A 118 -7.51 -6.49 -20.12
C GLU A 118 -6.82 -7.36 -19.06
N THR A 119 -6.97 -8.67 -19.17
CA THR A 119 -6.27 -9.63 -18.32
C THR A 119 -4.76 -9.51 -18.45
N LEU A 120 -4.23 -9.36 -19.66
CA LEU A 120 -2.79 -9.20 -19.90
C LEU A 120 -2.26 -7.91 -19.30
N MET A 121 -2.97 -6.78 -19.49
CA MET A 121 -2.60 -5.49 -18.88
C MET A 121 -2.57 -5.61 -17.36
N ARG A 122 -3.66 -6.10 -16.74
CA ARG A 122 -3.75 -6.33 -15.29
C ARG A 122 -2.61 -7.21 -14.78
N ARG A 123 -2.30 -8.32 -15.46
CA ARG A 123 -1.20 -9.23 -15.08
C ARG A 123 0.17 -8.57 -15.18
N SER A 124 0.38 -7.75 -16.21
CA SER A 124 1.64 -7.00 -16.35
C SER A 124 1.80 -5.94 -15.27
N GLU A 125 0.71 -5.28 -14.88
CA GLU A 125 0.67 -4.33 -13.77
C GLU A 125 0.92 -5.04 -12.44
N GLU A 126 0.23 -6.17 -12.18
CA GLU A 126 0.45 -7.00 -10.99
C GLU A 126 1.89 -7.52 -10.90
N ALA A 127 2.48 -7.96 -12.00
CA ALA A 127 3.87 -8.42 -12.04
C ALA A 127 4.85 -7.29 -11.66
N ARG A 128 4.60 -6.06 -12.14
CA ARG A 128 5.39 -4.89 -11.76
C ARG A 128 5.26 -4.59 -10.25
N LEU A 129 4.06 -4.71 -9.69
CA LEU A 129 3.84 -4.53 -8.25
C LEU A 129 4.54 -5.63 -7.44
N VAL A 130 4.43 -6.90 -7.84
CA VAL A 130 5.14 -8.02 -7.20
C VAL A 130 6.65 -7.81 -7.21
N GLN A 131 7.20 -7.32 -8.32
CA GLN A 131 8.63 -7.00 -8.40
C GLN A 131 9.03 -5.89 -7.40
N LYS A 132 8.23 -4.81 -7.29
CA LYS A 132 8.45 -3.77 -6.26
C LYS A 132 8.43 -4.38 -4.86
N ILE A 133 7.45 -5.24 -4.56
CA ILE A 133 7.32 -5.86 -3.26
C ILE A 133 8.54 -6.73 -2.93
N ARG A 134 9.03 -7.52 -3.88
CA ARG A 134 10.23 -8.36 -3.69
C ARG A 134 11.46 -7.51 -3.38
N GLN A 135 11.63 -6.39 -4.06
CA GLN A 135 12.73 -5.46 -3.77
C GLN A 135 12.65 -4.94 -2.34
N GLU A 136 11.45 -4.56 -1.89
CA GLU A 136 11.23 -4.09 -0.52
C GLU A 136 11.46 -5.20 0.52
N GLN A 137 10.95 -6.41 0.29
CA GLN A 137 11.19 -7.58 1.15
C GLN A 137 12.69 -7.91 1.27
N MET A 138 13.44 -7.80 0.16
CA MET A 138 14.89 -7.98 0.15
C MET A 138 15.59 -6.91 0.99
N MET A 139 15.20 -5.64 0.85
CA MET A 139 15.77 -4.54 1.62
C MET A 139 15.46 -4.65 3.12
N LEU A 140 14.30 -5.20 3.47
CA LEU A 140 13.89 -5.46 4.86
C LEU A 140 14.49 -6.76 5.44
N GLY A 141 15.18 -7.57 4.63
CA GLY A 141 15.80 -8.82 5.06
C GLY A 141 14.80 -9.94 5.37
N VAL A 142 13.63 -9.94 4.71
CA VAL A 142 12.62 -11.01 4.82
C VAL A 142 13.20 -12.31 4.23
N ASP A 143 12.94 -13.44 4.89
CA ASP A 143 13.40 -14.75 4.43
C ASP A 143 12.83 -15.07 3.05
N LYS A 144 13.63 -15.68 2.18
CA LYS A 144 13.23 -16.00 0.79
C LYS A 144 11.96 -16.85 0.72
N ARG A 145 11.72 -17.72 1.69
CA ARG A 145 10.53 -18.59 1.73
C ARG A 145 9.23 -17.80 1.91
N GLU A 146 9.32 -16.58 2.43
CA GLU A 146 8.18 -15.68 2.65
C GLU A 146 8.02 -14.67 1.50
N TRP A 147 8.85 -14.77 0.46
CA TRP A 147 8.80 -13.84 -0.67
C TRP A 147 7.54 -14.04 -1.51
N VAL A 148 7.02 -12.91 -2.01
CA VAL A 148 5.83 -12.91 -2.86
C VAL A 148 6.09 -13.65 -4.16
N GLY A 149 5.18 -14.56 -4.53
CA GLY A 149 5.22 -15.22 -5.83
C GLY A 149 6.34 -16.24 -5.95
N ASN A 150 6.93 -16.69 -4.83
CA ASN A 150 7.87 -17.80 -4.82
C ASN A 150 7.22 -19.11 -5.32
N GLU A 151 5.88 -19.20 -5.24
CA GLU A 151 5.08 -20.34 -5.72
C GLU A 151 5.31 -20.69 -7.20
N GLY A 152 5.72 -19.73 -8.04
CA GLY A 152 6.03 -19.97 -9.46
C GLY A 152 7.52 -20.11 -9.77
N GLU A 153 8.40 -19.57 -8.91
CA GLU A 153 9.85 -19.74 -9.06
C GLU A 153 10.30 -21.11 -8.56
N GLU A 154 9.66 -21.65 -7.52
CA GLU A 154 9.84 -23.05 -7.11
C GLU A 154 9.46 -24.01 -8.25
N GLU A 155 8.36 -23.76 -8.98
CA GLU A 155 7.97 -24.57 -10.15
C GLU A 155 8.95 -24.41 -11.33
N GLU A 156 9.48 -23.20 -11.59
CA GLU A 156 10.52 -22.98 -12.61
C GLU A 156 11.87 -23.61 -12.25
N GLU A 157 12.31 -23.49 -10.99
CA GLU A 157 13.54 -24.15 -10.48
C GLU A 157 13.38 -25.68 -10.46
N GLU A 158 12.22 -26.21 -10.06
CA GLU A 158 11.93 -27.65 -10.14
C GLU A 158 11.92 -28.15 -11.60
N MET A 159 11.33 -27.39 -12.53
CA MET A 159 11.37 -27.73 -13.96
C MET A 159 12.80 -27.66 -14.53
N GLU A 160 13.62 -26.68 -14.14
CA GLU A 160 15.04 -26.61 -14.53
C GLU A 160 15.86 -27.78 -13.94
N GLU A 161 15.58 -28.18 -12.69
CA GLU A 161 16.22 -29.35 -12.07
C GLU A 161 15.79 -30.67 -12.76
N GLU A 162 14.51 -30.82 -13.08
CA GLU A 162 14.01 -31.98 -13.84
C GLU A 162 14.62 -32.04 -15.24
N GLU A 163 14.70 -30.92 -15.96
CA GLU A 163 15.33 -30.85 -17.28
C GLU A 163 16.84 -31.15 -17.19
N ALA A 164 17.53 -30.65 -16.17
CA ALA A 164 18.94 -30.94 -15.92
C ALA A 164 19.18 -32.43 -15.58
N GLU A 165 18.30 -33.06 -14.80
CA GLU A 165 18.33 -34.50 -14.53
C GLU A 165 18.03 -35.32 -15.79
N GLU A 166 17.10 -34.89 -16.65
CA GLU A 166 16.80 -35.54 -17.93
C GLU A 166 18.01 -35.48 -18.89
N ILE A 167 18.72 -34.34 -18.94
CA ILE A 167 19.95 -34.17 -19.71
C ILE A 167 21.08 -35.08 -19.20
N LYS A 168 21.22 -35.23 -17.88
CA LYS A 168 22.22 -36.16 -17.29
C LYS A 168 21.91 -37.62 -17.60
N GLN A 169 20.63 -38.01 -17.61
CA GLN A 169 20.22 -39.38 -17.96
C GLN A 169 20.46 -39.68 -19.45
N ARG A 170 20.33 -38.69 -20.33
CA ARG A 170 20.56 -38.83 -21.77
C ARG A 170 22.04 -38.79 -22.18
N GLY A 171 22.92 -38.22 -21.35
CA GLY A 171 24.37 -38.13 -21.60
C GLY A 171 25.17 -39.42 -21.42
N GLY A 172 24.52 -40.54 -21.05
CA GLY A 172 25.16 -41.81 -20.68
C GLY A 172 25.25 -42.88 -21.78
N GLU A 173 24.83 -42.62 -23.02
CA GLU A 173 24.89 -43.63 -24.09
C GLU A 173 26.14 -43.45 -24.98
N LYS A 174 27.08 -44.39 -24.83
CA LYS A 174 28.21 -44.56 -25.75
C LYS A 174 27.69 -44.90 -27.16
N PRO A 175 28.23 -44.31 -28.24
CA PRO A 175 27.88 -44.71 -29.58
C PRO A 175 28.57 -46.04 -29.90
N ASN A 176 27.85 -47.15 -29.75
CA ASN A 176 28.31 -48.43 -30.26
C ASN A 176 27.73 -48.62 -31.67
N GLY A 177 28.61 -48.67 -32.66
CA GLY A 177 28.26 -48.75 -34.07
C GLY A 177 27.64 -50.09 -34.49
N CYS A 178 26.61 -49.95 -35.33
CA CYS A 178 26.22 -50.78 -36.46
C CYS A 178 25.80 -52.25 -36.22
N SER A 179 24.55 -52.61 -36.55
CA SER A 179 24.18 -53.23 -37.85
C SER A 179 22.82 -53.94 -37.79
N ASN A 180 22.05 -53.77 -38.87
CA ASN A 180 20.88 -54.53 -39.34
C ASN A 180 19.47 -54.21 -38.80
N CYS A 181 18.64 -53.68 -39.70
CA CYS A 181 17.21 -54.03 -39.82
C CYS A 181 17.12 -55.40 -40.54
N PRO A 182 16.11 -56.27 -40.31
CA PRO A 182 14.79 -56.08 -40.94
C PRO A 182 13.55 -56.70 -40.22
N GLY A 183 12.34 -56.33 -40.69
CA GLY A 183 11.07 -57.10 -40.64
C GLY A 183 10.24 -56.90 -39.36
N GLU A 184 9.10 -56.19 -39.42
CA GLU A 184 7.73 -56.72 -39.66
C GLU A 184 7.33 -57.82 -38.68
N GLU A 185 6.27 -57.59 -37.86
CA GLU A 185 5.07 -58.41 -37.47
C GLU A 185 4.40 -57.69 -36.27
N ALA A 186 3.27 -56.97 -36.43
CA ALA A 186 1.88 -57.41 -36.27
C ALA A 186 1.39 -57.72 -34.81
N MET A 187 0.21 -57.16 -34.47
CA MET A 187 -0.74 -57.50 -33.37
C MET A 187 -0.38 -56.97 -31.96
N ASP A 188 -1.28 -56.44 -31.11
CA ASP A 188 -2.74 -56.54 -31.03
C ASP A 188 -3.36 -55.35 -30.25
N HIS A 189 -4.65 -55.11 -30.49
CA HIS A 189 -5.53 -54.20 -29.76
C HIS A 189 -5.80 -54.68 -28.33
N GLN A 190 -5.76 -53.79 -27.33
CA GLN A 190 -6.74 -53.82 -26.24
C GLN A 190 -7.17 -52.41 -25.85
N VAL A 191 -8.45 -52.14 -26.12
CA VAL A 191 -9.21 -50.98 -25.69
C VAL A 191 -9.65 -51.25 -24.25
N ALA A 192 -9.13 -50.51 -23.27
CA ALA A 192 -9.65 -50.50 -21.91
C ALA A 192 -10.39 -49.19 -21.67
N THR A 193 -11.68 -49.19 -22.01
CA THR A 193 -12.65 -48.23 -21.50
C THR A 193 -12.87 -48.49 -20.01
N SER A 194 -12.25 -47.70 -19.15
CA SER A 194 -12.59 -47.63 -17.73
C SER A 194 -13.01 -46.21 -17.40
N SER A 195 -14.29 -45.94 -17.62
CA SER A 195 -14.99 -44.81 -17.01
C SER A 195 -15.07 -45.02 -15.51
N SER A 196 -14.28 -44.29 -14.73
CA SER A 196 -14.55 -43.98 -13.32
C SER A 196 -14.08 -42.54 -13.09
N ARG A 197 -14.94 -41.55 -13.34
CA ARG A 197 -15.69 -40.83 -12.29
C ARG A 197 -14.96 -40.73 -10.94
N CYS A 198 -14.59 -39.48 -10.67
CA CYS A 198 -14.69 -38.78 -9.39
C CYS A 198 -13.68 -39.16 -8.30
N ALA A 199 -12.67 -38.30 -8.15
CA ALA A 199 -12.44 -37.56 -6.92
C ALA A 199 -11.52 -36.37 -7.22
N ASN A 200 -12.08 -35.27 -7.75
CA ASN A 200 -11.42 -33.97 -7.67
C ASN A 200 -11.57 -33.51 -6.21
N GLY A 201 -10.79 -34.14 -5.34
CA GLY A 201 -10.61 -33.79 -3.95
C GLY A 201 -9.26 -33.14 -3.76
N ARG A 202 -8.94 -32.10 -4.54
CA ARG A 202 -7.93 -31.13 -4.13
C ARG A 202 -8.68 -30.03 -3.40
N SER A 203 -9.09 -30.38 -2.18
CA SER A 203 -9.57 -29.42 -1.20
C SER A 203 -8.43 -28.45 -0.96
N THR A 204 -8.48 -27.30 -1.63
CA THR A 204 -8.33 -25.98 -1.01
C THR A 204 -7.45 -25.95 0.25
N GLU A 205 -6.16 -26.25 0.11
CA GLU A 205 -5.15 -25.84 1.08
C GLU A 205 -4.71 -24.44 0.64
N GLY A 206 -5.36 -23.45 1.24
CA GLY A 206 -5.22 -22.06 0.84
C GLY A 206 -6.46 -21.22 1.17
N ALA A 207 -7.24 -21.63 2.18
CA ALA A 207 -8.13 -20.67 2.83
C ALA A 207 -7.24 -19.69 3.59
N GLY A 208 -6.75 -18.67 2.88
CA GLY A 208 -6.20 -17.49 3.53
C GLY A 208 -7.20 -16.96 4.57
N PRO A 209 -6.74 -16.23 5.60
CA PRO A 209 -7.64 -15.68 6.60
C PRO A 209 -8.73 -14.83 5.92
N THR A 210 -9.95 -15.34 5.88
CA THR A 210 -11.09 -14.57 5.37
C THR A 210 -11.62 -13.71 6.51
N LEU A 211 -11.40 -12.41 6.43
CA LEU A 211 -11.96 -11.45 7.39
C LEU A 211 -13.44 -11.21 7.12
N SER A 212 -14.17 -10.85 8.17
CA SER A 212 -15.52 -10.25 8.07
C SER A 212 -15.47 -8.97 7.24
N GLU A 213 -16.61 -8.57 6.66
CA GLU A 213 -16.74 -7.31 5.92
C GLU A 213 -16.35 -6.09 6.78
N GLY A 214 -16.75 -6.08 8.06
CA GLY A 214 -16.36 -5.01 8.99
C GLY A 214 -14.86 -5.00 9.29
N GLU A 215 -14.26 -6.17 9.47
CA GLU A 215 -12.81 -6.29 9.73
C GLU A 215 -11.99 -5.91 8.49
N MET A 216 -12.49 -6.17 7.29
CA MET A 216 -11.86 -5.74 6.05
C MET A 216 -11.88 -4.21 5.91
N GLN A 217 -12.99 -3.57 6.30
CA GLN A 217 -13.06 -2.11 6.35
C GLN A 217 -12.04 -1.56 7.36
N ASP A 218 -11.94 -2.15 8.57
CA ASP A 218 -10.96 -1.73 9.57
C ASP A 218 -9.51 -1.85 9.06
N GLN A 219 -9.21 -2.88 8.25
CA GLN A 219 -7.90 -3.04 7.60
C GLN A 219 -7.64 -1.99 6.52
N MET A 220 -8.64 -1.67 5.70
CA MET A 220 -8.56 -0.60 4.71
C MET A 220 -8.36 0.76 5.38
N ASP A 221 -9.09 1.00 6.47
CA ASP A 221 -8.99 2.24 7.23
C ASP A 221 -7.59 2.34 7.85
N GLN A 222 -7.06 1.27 8.44
CA GLN A 222 -5.68 1.23 8.94
C GLN A 222 -4.64 1.49 7.84
N PHE A 223 -4.83 0.93 6.65
CA PHE A 223 -3.94 1.16 5.53
C PHE A 223 -3.97 2.62 5.06
N THR A 224 -5.18 3.13 4.77
CA THR A 224 -5.42 4.53 4.37
C THR A 224 -4.82 5.48 5.40
N TYR A 225 -5.02 5.15 6.67
CA TYR A 225 -4.49 5.89 7.79
C TYR A 225 -2.96 6.01 7.74
N ILE A 226 -2.23 4.90 7.52
CA ILE A 226 -0.76 4.92 7.40
C ILE A 226 -0.33 5.79 6.21
N MET A 227 -1.04 5.71 5.08
CA MET A 227 -0.75 6.52 3.90
C MET A 227 -0.91 8.02 4.18
N GLN A 228 -1.95 8.42 4.90
CA GLN A 228 -2.13 9.82 5.31
C GLN A 228 -0.99 10.32 6.22
N GLN A 229 -0.42 9.45 7.07
CA GLN A 229 0.73 9.81 7.90
C GLN A 229 2.00 9.99 7.10
N LYS A 230 2.29 9.06 6.18
CA LYS A 230 3.42 9.19 5.25
C LYS A 230 3.30 10.49 4.45
N PHE A 231 2.08 10.85 4.09
CA PHE A 231 1.80 12.12 3.45
C PHE A 231 2.22 13.31 4.35
N LEU A 232 1.75 13.36 5.60
CA LEU A 232 2.06 14.47 6.51
C LEU A 232 3.55 14.55 6.87
N SER A 233 4.22 13.40 7.02
CA SER A 233 5.66 13.35 7.32
C SER A 233 6.55 13.74 6.13
N GLY A 234 5.99 13.82 4.91
CA GLY A 234 6.75 14.15 3.71
C GLY A 234 7.48 12.95 3.10
N GLU A 235 7.13 11.73 3.51
CA GLU A 235 7.79 10.51 3.02
C GLU A 235 7.39 10.16 1.58
N ASP A 236 6.26 10.67 1.10
CA ASP A 236 5.63 10.40 -0.21
C ASP A 236 6.24 11.21 -1.38
N HIS A 237 7.50 11.65 -1.24
CA HIS A 237 8.19 12.56 -2.16
C HIS A 237 8.41 12.01 -3.58
N GLN A 238 8.23 10.70 -3.77
CA GLN A 238 8.31 10.05 -5.08
C GLN A 238 7.06 10.33 -5.93
N ASP A 239 5.91 10.54 -5.29
CA ASP A 239 4.61 10.69 -5.95
C ASP A 239 4.05 12.11 -5.83
N LEU A 240 4.47 12.87 -4.81
CA LEU A 240 4.07 14.26 -4.61
C LEU A 240 5.26 15.20 -4.38
N ASP A 241 5.15 16.36 -4.99
CA ASP A 241 6.11 17.46 -4.88
C ASP A 241 5.73 18.38 -3.70
N TYR A 242 6.27 18.06 -2.53
CA TYR A 242 5.96 18.78 -1.28
C TYR A 242 6.35 20.25 -1.30
N SER A 243 7.34 20.65 -2.09
CA SER A 243 7.73 22.06 -2.19
C SER A 243 6.55 22.94 -2.62
N LYS A 244 5.67 22.43 -3.50
CA LYS A 244 4.47 23.16 -3.93
C LYS A 244 3.44 23.33 -2.82
N ILE A 245 3.42 22.45 -1.84
CA ILE A 245 2.46 22.46 -0.74
C ILE A 245 3.01 23.31 0.40
N ASP A 246 4.31 23.15 0.70
CA ASP A 246 4.99 23.84 1.79
C ASP A 246 5.20 25.34 1.49
N GLU A 247 5.25 25.73 0.21
CA GLU A 247 5.35 27.13 -0.23
C GLU A 247 3.98 27.80 -0.50
N ASP A 248 2.86 27.05 -0.40
CA ASP A 248 1.53 27.60 -0.66
C ASP A 248 0.95 28.30 0.58
N GLU A 249 1.18 29.62 0.66
CA GLU A 249 0.68 30.48 1.73
C GLU A 249 -0.87 30.50 1.82
N THR A 250 -1.60 30.18 0.73
CA THR A 250 -3.07 30.24 0.73
C THR A 250 -3.70 29.13 1.58
N LEU A 251 -2.95 28.08 1.88
CA LEU A 251 -3.38 26.99 2.75
C LEU A 251 -3.36 27.40 4.23
N ASP A 252 -2.56 28.40 4.59
CA ASP A 252 -2.40 28.91 5.95
C ASP A 252 -3.55 29.86 6.36
N ASP A 253 -4.23 30.48 5.38
CA ASP A 253 -5.33 31.44 5.61
C ASP A 253 -6.52 30.84 6.39
N ARG A 254 -6.79 29.54 6.20
CA ARG A 254 -7.90 28.84 6.84
C ARG A 254 -7.71 28.79 8.35
N TRP A 255 -6.51 28.43 8.78
CA TRP A 255 -6.16 28.27 10.18
C TRP A 255 -6.02 29.62 10.89
N LEU A 256 -5.51 30.63 10.20
CA LEU A 256 -5.44 31.99 10.73
C LEU A 256 -6.83 32.56 11.04
N ARG A 257 -7.82 32.31 10.18
CA ARG A 257 -9.21 32.71 10.43
C ARG A 257 -9.80 32.00 11.64
N GLU A 258 -9.55 30.70 11.74
CA GLU A 258 -10.09 29.87 12.82
C GLU A 258 -9.44 30.22 14.16
N ALA A 259 -8.15 30.49 14.20
CA ALA A 259 -7.45 30.97 15.39
C ALA A 259 -7.99 32.32 15.90
N ASN A 260 -8.42 33.21 14.99
CA ASN A 260 -9.08 34.45 15.37
C ASN A 260 -10.47 34.20 15.98
N GLN A 261 -11.22 33.22 15.45
CA GLN A 261 -12.51 32.82 16.01
C GLN A 261 -12.34 32.20 17.41
N ASP A 262 -11.38 31.29 17.57
CA ASP A 262 -11.05 30.69 18.86
C ASP A 262 -10.67 31.77 19.91
N ALA A 263 -9.96 32.82 19.48
CA ALA A 263 -9.60 33.95 20.34
C ALA A 263 -10.81 34.84 20.70
N GLU A 264 -11.74 35.06 19.76
CA GLU A 264 -12.98 35.78 20.00
C GLU A 264 -13.90 35.02 20.95
N GLU A 265 -14.12 33.71 20.72
CA GLU A 265 -14.95 32.86 21.60
C GLU A 265 -14.43 32.88 23.04
N LYS A 266 -13.11 32.75 23.23
CA LYS A 266 -12.49 32.84 24.55
C LYS A 266 -12.73 34.18 25.24
N TYR A 267 -12.77 35.28 24.49
CA TYR A 267 -13.08 36.60 25.05
C TYR A 267 -14.53 36.69 25.54
N PHE A 268 -15.46 36.02 24.87
CA PHE A 268 -16.87 35.97 25.28
C PHE A 268 -17.15 35.01 26.44
N GLU A 269 -16.32 34.00 26.66
CA GLU A 269 -16.46 33.07 27.79
C GLU A 269 -15.96 33.65 29.13
N GLU A 270 -15.15 34.71 29.10
CA GLU A 270 -14.58 35.36 30.29
C GLU A 270 -15.48 36.48 30.90
N ASP A 271 -16.63 36.80 30.29
CA ASP A 271 -17.64 37.80 30.73
C ASP A 271 -18.95 37.15 31.28
#